data_AF-A0A443PTV7-F1
#
_entry.id   AF-A0A443PTV7-F1
#
_cell.length_a   1.000
_cell.length_b   1.000
_cell.length_c   1.000
_cell.angle_alpha   90.00
_cell.angle_beta   90.00
_cell.angle_gamma   90.00
#
_symmetry.space_group_name_H-M   'P 1'
#
loop_
_entity.id
_entity.type
_entity.pdbx_description
1 polymer ?
#
loop_
_entity_poly.entity_id
_entity_poly.type
_entity_poly.pdbx_seq_one_letter_code
_entity_poly.pdbx_strand_id
1 'polypeptide(L)'
;MAVMERACDFFFKHAAQLSGIPLRMADRGRRQFPLKSARDAAEEHLAGLLQAKQILPAQVLIRVLRGVLSHISEKIVGVFLADSVKRFNGNAVGGFDVDIRLFESFADNQAHLFAEAESDASQLKQSLAEARQLINLLMSNHPDNYLNAVIREKSYSALDYRKVVAISEKFRDSSDRLFGTFGTRGLKQNPKKKSLDTLIKRLKDVS
;
A
#
# COMPACT_ATOMS: atom_id res chain seq x y z
N MET A 1 -13.76 -14.34 -15.85
CA MET A 1 -13.24 -13.07 -16.44
C MET A 1 -12.41 -12.38 -15.39
N ALA A 2 -11.21 -11.86 -15.76
CA ALA A 2 -10.39 -10.76 -15.19
C ALA A 2 -9.22 -10.97 -14.16
N VAL A 3 -8.78 -12.20 -13.79
CA VAL A 3 -7.48 -12.39 -13.07
C VAL A 3 -6.34 -11.77 -13.91
N MET A 4 -6.55 -11.82 -15.22
CA MET A 4 -5.76 -11.29 -16.32
C MET A 4 -5.95 -9.78 -16.58
N GLU A 5 -7.09 -9.18 -16.24
CA GLU A 5 -7.45 -7.83 -16.73
C GLU A 5 -6.96 -6.69 -15.81
N ARG A 6 -6.36 -7.02 -14.67
CA ARG A 6 -5.99 -6.03 -13.61
C ARG A 6 -4.51 -5.97 -13.33
N ALA A 7 -3.84 -7.07 -13.62
CA ALA A 7 -2.48 -7.00 -14.11
C ALA A 7 -2.36 -6.05 -15.31
N CYS A 8 -3.39 -5.92 -16.18
CA CYS A 8 -3.42 -4.96 -17.28
C CYS A 8 -3.46 -3.48 -16.84
N ASP A 9 -4.10 -3.15 -15.72
CA ASP A 9 -4.12 -1.78 -15.16
C ASP A 9 -2.79 -1.40 -14.47
N PHE A 10 -2.12 -2.39 -13.89
CA PHE A 10 -0.75 -2.28 -13.38
C PHE A 10 0.26 -1.99 -14.53
N PHE A 11 0.01 -2.54 -15.73
CA PHE A 11 0.74 -2.28 -16.98
C PHE A 11 0.54 -0.86 -17.53
N PHE A 12 -0.67 -0.30 -17.44
CA PHE A 12 -1.02 0.98 -18.05
C PHE A 12 -0.41 2.20 -17.35
N LYS A 13 -0.24 2.16 -16.01
CA LYS A 13 0.40 3.26 -15.26
C LYS A 13 1.91 3.23 -15.28
N HIS A 14 2.47 2.04 -15.40
CA HIS A 14 3.88 1.84 -15.67
C HIS A 14 4.27 2.49 -17.02
N ALA A 15 3.42 2.36 -18.06
CA ALA A 15 3.58 2.98 -19.38
C ALA A 15 3.42 4.53 -19.37
N ALA A 16 2.59 5.08 -18.47
CA ALA A 16 2.41 6.52 -18.33
C ALA A 16 3.62 7.22 -17.66
N GLN A 17 4.32 6.54 -16.74
CA GLN A 17 5.46 7.12 -16.01
C GLN A 17 6.81 7.02 -16.74
N LEU A 18 6.99 6.05 -17.65
CA LEU A 18 8.22 5.93 -18.46
C LEU A 18 8.27 6.89 -19.66
N SER A 19 7.14 7.48 -20.05
CA SER A 19 6.97 8.24 -21.31
C SER A 19 7.01 9.78 -21.17
N GLY A 20 7.13 10.31 -19.95
CA GLY A 20 7.27 11.76 -19.72
C GLY A 20 6.04 12.62 -20.11
N ILE A 21 4.86 12.00 -20.29
CA ILE A 21 3.64 12.67 -20.76
C ILE A 21 3.02 13.53 -19.64
N PRO A 22 2.64 14.80 -19.90
CA PRO A 22 1.96 15.64 -18.92
C PRO A 22 0.49 15.21 -18.71
N LEU A 23 0.11 15.07 -17.44
CA LEU A 23 -1.23 14.67 -16.95
C LEU A 23 -2.42 15.54 -17.43
N ARG A 24 -2.21 16.64 -18.16
CA ARG A 24 -3.28 17.59 -18.53
C ARG A 24 -4.29 17.07 -19.56
N MET A 25 -3.97 16.00 -20.29
CA MET A 25 -4.95 15.27 -21.13
C MET A 25 -5.69 14.16 -20.37
N ALA A 26 -5.33 13.91 -19.10
CA ALA A 26 -6.10 13.07 -18.17
C ALA A 26 -7.18 13.87 -17.40
N ASP A 27 -7.36 15.17 -17.69
CA ASP A 27 -8.00 16.13 -16.76
C ASP A 27 -9.36 16.74 -17.18
N ARG A 28 -9.94 16.50 -18.36
CA ARG A 28 -11.28 17.07 -18.68
C ARG A 28 -12.44 16.09 -18.47
N GLY A 29 -12.82 15.95 -17.19
CA GLY A 29 -14.08 15.31 -16.78
C GLY A 29 -14.09 14.88 -15.31
N ARG A 30 -14.01 15.82 -14.37
CA ARG A 30 -14.23 15.68 -12.91
C ARG A 30 -13.93 14.31 -12.27
N ARG A 31 -12.65 14.17 -11.86
CA ARG A 31 -12.17 13.44 -10.65
C ARG A 31 -12.61 11.98 -10.51
N GLN A 32 -11.99 11.09 -11.28
CA GLN A 32 -12.03 9.65 -11.09
C GLN A 32 -10.60 9.16 -10.79
N PHE A 33 -10.37 8.61 -9.60
CA PHE A 33 -9.05 8.19 -9.12
C PHE A 33 -8.53 6.99 -9.95
N PRO A 34 -7.21 6.87 -10.20
CA PRO A 34 -6.72 6.03 -11.29
C PRO A 34 -6.89 4.51 -11.10
N LEU A 35 -7.32 4.01 -9.94
CA LEU A 35 -7.46 2.58 -9.63
C LEU A 35 -8.92 2.08 -9.62
N LYS A 36 -9.91 2.88 -10.03
CA LYS A 36 -11.32 2.43 -9.98
C LYS A 36 -11.56 1.15 -10.77
N SER A 37 -11.07 1.02 -12.00
CA SER A 37 -11.22 -0.23 -12.77
C SER A 37 -10.52 -1.42 -12.10
N ALA A 38 -9.25 -1.25 -11.70
CA ALA A 38 -8.47 -2.15 -10.84
C ALA A 38 -8.94 -2.29 -9.39
N ARG A 39 -10.02 -1.62 -8.97
CA ARG A 39 -10.75 -1.89 -7.74
C ARG A 39 -12.07 -2.62 -8.03
N ASP A 40 -12.83 -2.13 -8.99
CA ASP A 40 -14.15 -2.61 -9.41
C ASP A 40 -14.09 -4.07 -9.90
N ALA A 41 -13.24 -4.44 -10.84
CA ALA A 41 -13.08 -5.85 -11.23
C ALA A 41 -12.46 -6.84 -10.15
N ALA A 42 -12.08 -6.37 -8.94
CA ALA A 42 -11.43 -7.12 -7.83
C ALA A 42 -12.53 -7.41 -6.87
N GLU A 43 -13.30 -6.36 -6.58
CA GLU A 43 -14.66 -6.52 -6.08
C GLU A 43 -15.43 -7.51 -6.97
N GLU A 44 -15.35 -7.42 -8.30
CA GLU A 44 -15.99 -8.39 -9.22
C GLU A 44 -15.36 -9.78 -9.14
N HIS A 45 -14.03 -9.91 -9.07
CA HIS A 45 -13.38 -11.22 -8.86
C HIS A 45 -13.75 -11.88 -7.56
N LEU A 46 -13.67 -11.11 -6.48
CA LEU A 46 -14.02 -11.54 -5.14
C LEU A 46 -15.50 -11.88 -5.11
N ALA A 47 -16.37 -11.09 -5.74
CA ALA A 47 -17.79 -11.39 -5.88
C ALA A 47 -18.03 -12.65 -6.72
N GLY A 48 -17.29 -12.89 -7.80
CA GLY A 48 -17.37 -14.10 -8.61
C GLY A 48 -16.92 -15.36 -7.85
N LEU A 49 -15.84 -15.26 -7.06
CA LEU A 49 -15.42 -16.32 -6.14
C LEU A 49 -16.48 -16.57 -5.04
N LEU A 50 -17.16 -15.52 -4.59
CA LEU A 50 -18.27 -15.63 -3.65
C LEU A 50 -19.54 -16.21 -4.31
N GLN A 51 -19.80 -15.98 -5.59
CA GLN A 51 -20.87 -16.66 -6.33
C GLN A 51 -20.59 -18.16 -6.49
N ALA A 52 -19.31 -18.53 -6.62
CA ALA A 52 -18.86 -19.92 -6.56
C ALA A 52 -19.03 -20.57 -5.17
N LYS A 53 -19.48 -19.83 -4.13
CA LYS A 53 -19.93 -20.42 -2.84
C LYS A 53 -20.95 -21.53 -3.01
N GLN A 54 -21.77 -21.48 -4.06
CA GLN A 54 -22.73 -22.56 -4.32
C GLN A 54 -22.05 -23.91 -4.65
N ILE A 55 -20.74 -23.90 -4.95
CA ILE A 55 -19.98 -25.06 -5.42
C ILE A 55 -18.83 -25.43 -4.46
N LEU A 56 -18.28 -24.48 -3.70
CA LEU A 56 -17.06 -24.66 -2.89
C LEU A 56 -17.32 -24.71 -1.37
N PRO A 57 -16.68 -25.64 -0.61
CA PRO A 57 -16.74 -25.65 0.85
C PRO A 57 -16.21 -24.35 1.47
N ALA A 58 -16.85 -23.88 2.56
CA ALA A 58 -16.51 -22.62 3.24
C ALA A 58 -15.01 -22.51 3.60
N GLN A 59 -14.39 -23.62 4.02
CA GLN A 59 -12.97 -23.68 4.37
C GLN A 59 -12.03 -23.38 3.20
N VAL A 60 -12.39 -23.81 1.98
CA VAL A 60 -11.61 -23.53 0.76
C VAL A 60 -11.73 -22.06 0.41
N LEU A 61 -12.93 -21.51 0.48
CA LEU A 61 -13.18 -20.10 0.21
C LEU A 61 -12.38 -19.19 1.16
N ILE A 62 -12.36 -19.50 2.46
CA ILE A 62 -11.58 -18.77 3.46
C ILE A 62 -10.09 -18.73 3.09
N ARG A 63 -9.52 -19.88 2.70
CA ARG A 63 -8.11 -19.98 2.29
C ARG A 63 -7.83 -19.18 1.03
N VAL A 64 -8.71 -19.24 0.04
CA VAL A 64 -8.59 -18.46 -1.20
C VAL A 64 -8.66 -16.96 -0.89
N LEU A 65 -9.62 -16.51 -0.10
CA LEU A 65 -9.76 -15.10 0.29
C LEU A 65 -8.50 -14.58 1.00
N ARG A 66 -7.93 -15.37 1.92
CA ARG A 66 -6.64 -15.04 2.54
C ARG A 66 -5.50 -14.96 1.55
N GLY A 67 -5.40 -15.93 0.65
CA GLY A 67 -4.37 -15.94 -0.39
C GLY A 67 -4.46 -14.70 -1.28
N VAL A 68 -5.67 -14.32 -1.68
CA VAL A 68 -5.91 -13.12 -2.50
C VAL A 68 -5.54 -11.84 -1.75
N LEU A 69 -5.99 -11.67 -0.50
CA LEU A 69 -5.67 -10.48 0.29
C LEU A 69 -4.18 -10.38 0.62
N SER A 70 -3.54 -11.50 0.94
CA SER A 70 -2.08 -11.57 1.13
C SER A 70 -1.33 -11.19 -0.13
N HIS A 71 -1.77 -11.69 -1.29
CA HIS A 71 -1.19 -11.33 -2.58
C HIS A 71 -1.38 -9.85 -2.90
N ILE A 72 -2.56 -9.28 -2.61
CA ILE A 72 -2.81 -7.85 -2.77
C ILE A 72 -1.86 -7.03 -1.88
N SER A 73 -1.69 -7.43 -0.62
CA SER A 73 -0.74 -6.78 0.31
C SER A 73 0.69 -6.79 -0.26
N GLU A 74 1.15 -7.95 -0.70
CA GLU A 74 2.47 -8.12 -1.31
C GLU A 74 2.63 -7.22 -2.55
N LYS A 75 1.61 -7.15 -3.41
CA LYS A 75 1.65 -6.29 -4.61
C LYS A 75 1.66 -4.81 -4.27
N ILE A 76 0.91 -4.36 -3.28
CA ILE A 76 0.93 -2.95 -2.83
C ILE A 76 2.34 -2.57 -2.36
N VAL A 77 2.95 -3.40 -1.50
CA VAL A 77 4.33 -3.18 -1.04
C VAL A 77 5.31 -3.24 -2.22
N GLY A 78 5.10 -4.19 -3.13
CA GLY A 78 5.88 -4.34 -4.37
C GLY A 78 5.85 -3.12 -5.27
N VAL A 79 4.73 -2.37 -5.35
CA VAL A 79 4.67 -1.10 -6.10
C VAL A 79 5.67 -0.08 -5.54
N PHE A 80 5.78 0.04 -4.22
CA PHE A 80 6.72 0.97 -3.61
C PHE A 80 8.18 0.53 -3.79
N LEU A 81 8.43 -0.77 -3.88
CA LEU A 81 9.76 -1.33 -4.11
C LEU A 81 10.19 -1.31 -5.57
N ALA A 82 9.26 -1.38 -6.52
CA ALA A 82 9.54 -1.51 -7.95
C ALA A 82 10.55 -0.47 -8.45
N ASP A 83 11.55 -0.90 -9.21
CA ASP A 83 12.62 -0.04 -9.74
C ASP A 83 12.09 1.05 -10.69
N SER A 84 10.94 0.80 -11.31
CA SER A 84 10.22 1.79 -12.11
C SER A 84 9.73 2.98 -11.28
N VAL A 85 9.37 2.75 -10.02
CA VAL A 85 8.95 3.79 -9.10
C VAL A 85 10.21 4.37 -8.47
N LYS A 86 10.75 5.41 -9.11
CA LYS A 86 11.92 6.11 -8.59
C LYS A 86 11.57 6.97 -7.37
N ARG A 87 10.37 7.56 -7.35
CA ARG A 87 9.92 8.53 -6.34
C ARG A 87 8.40 8.52 -6.20
N PHE A 88 7.89 8.75 -5.00
CA PHE A 88 6.46 8.94 -4.73
C PHE A 88 6.24 9.90 -3.55
N ASN A 89 5.01 10.42 -3.38
CA ASN A 89 4.69 11.45 -2.40
C ASN A 89 3.57 11.02 -1.43
N GLY A 90 3.29 11.84 -0.42
CA GLY A 90 2.29 11.56 0.61
C GLY A 90 0.87 11.41 0.08
N ASN A 91 0.52 12.04 -1.04
CA ASN A 91 -0.79 11.89 -1.66
C ASN A 91 -0.97 10.48 -2.26
N ALA A 92 0.09 9.91 -2.84
CA ALA A 92 0.08 8.52 -3.31
C ALA A 92 -0.11 7.56 -2.14
N VAL A 93 0.62 7.76 -1.04
CA VAL A 93 0.49 6.97 0.20
C VAL A 93 -0.94 7.07 0.76
N GLY A 94 -1.52 8.28 0.79
CA GLY A 94 -2.90 8.49 1.23
C GLY A 94 -3.94 7.83 0.31
N GLY A 95 -3.69 7.73 -0.99
CA GLY A 95 -4.53 6.96 -1.91
C GLY A 95 -4.54 5.47 -1.56
N PHE A 96 -3.36 4.89 -1.36
CA PHE A 96 -3.23 3.49 -0.93
C PHE A 96 -3.84 3.24 0.46
N ASP A 97 -3.81 4.21 1.39
CA ASP A 97 -4.51 4.09 2.68
C ASP A 97 -6.02 3.86 2.48
N VAL A 98 -6.67 4.65 1.62
CA VAL A 98 -8.09 4.50 1.30
C VAL A 98 -8.38 3.13 0.69
N ASP A 99 -7.53 2.67 -0.23
CA ASP A 99 -7.70 1.36 -0.88
C ASP A 99 -7.52 0.20 0.11
N ILE A 100 -6.54 0.26 1.02
CA ILE A 100 -6.38 -0.79 2.05
C ILE A 100 -7.58 -0.77 3.01
N ARG A 101 -8.10 0.41 3.40
CA ARG A 101 -9.30 0.49 4.25
C ARG A 101 -10.51 -0.15 3.59
N LEU A 102 -10.63 -0.03 2.28
CA LEU A 102 -11.67 -0.73 1.53
C LEU A 102 -11.52 -2.25 1.63
N PHE A 103 -10.31 -2.79 1.41
CA PHE A 103 -10.08 -4.23 1.54
C PHE A 103 -10.31 -4.74 2.97
N GLU A 104 -9.98 -3.93 3.98
CA GLU A 104 -10.29 -4.22 5.38
C GLU A 104 -11.79 -4.23 5.65
N SER A 105 -12.55 -3.27 5.10
CA SER A 105 -14.00 -3.24 5.21
C SER A 105 -14.66 -4.42 4.49
N PHE A 106 -14.09 -4.84 3.35
CA PHE A 106 -14.49 -6.05 2.66
C PHE A 106 -14.26 -7.27 3.56
N ALA A 107 -13.08 -7.38 4.18
CA ALA A 107 -12.77 -8.45 5.12
C ALA A 107 -13.74 -8.49 6.33
N ASP A 108 -14.09 -7.33 6.88
CA ASP A 108 -15.09 -7.23 7.96
C ASP A 108 -16.46 -7.74 7.53
N ASN A 109 -16.90 -7.37 6.32
CA ASN A 109 -18.18 -7.83 5.78
C ASN A 109 -18.21 -9.35 5.55
N GLN A 110 -17.05 -9.98 5.37
CA GLN A 110 -16.92 -11.43 5.24
C GLN A 110 -16.84 -12.16 6.59
N ALA A 111 -16.92 -11.48 7.75
CA ALA A 111 -16.80 -12.11 9.07
C ALA A 111 -17.79 -13.26 9.31
N HIS A 112 -18.99 -13.19 8.70
CA HIS A 112 -19.99 -14.27 8.78
C HIS A 112 -19.48 -15.61 8.25
N LEU A 113 -18.58 -15.61 7.26
CA LEU A 113 -17.97 -16.83 6.73
C LEU A 113 -17.08 -17.55 7.74
N PHE A 114 -16.55 -16.80 8.70
CA PHE A 114 -15.60 -17.29 9.69
C PHE A 114 -16.29 -17.74 10.98
N ALA A 115 -17.51 -17.26 11.25
CA ALA A 115 -18.33 -17.68 12.37
C ALA A 115 -18.63 -19.19 12.35
N GLU A 116 -18.77 -19.77 11.16
CA GLU A 116 -18.99 -21.22 10.97
C GLU A 116 -17.69 -22.05 11.02
N ALA A 117 -16.52 -21.40 10.91
CA ALA A 117 -15.25 -22.07 10.62
C ALA A 117 -14.28 -22.14 11.82
N GLU A 118 -14.71 -21.81 13.05
CA GLU A 118 -13.88 -21.70 14.29
C GLU A 118 -12.63 -20.80 14.17
N SER A 119 -12.48 -20.11 13.04
CA SER A 119 -11.31 -19.34 12.70
C SER A 119 -11.54 -17.88 13.07
N ASP A 120 -10.54 -17.25 13.69
CA ASP A 120 -10.56 -15.82 13.98
C ASP A 120 -10.86 -14.99 12.73
N ALA A 121 -11.92 -14.16 12.79
CA ALA A 121 -12.29 -13.22 11.73
C ALA A 121 -11.18 -12.18 11.47
N SER A 122 -10.30 -11.94 12.45
CA SER A 122 -9.14 -11.06 12.33
C SER A 122 -8.08 -11.59 11.35
N GLN A 123 -8.11 -12.88 10.99
CA GLN A 123 -7.09 -13.50 10.14
C GLN A 123 -7.11 -12.98 8.70
N LEU A 124 -8.26 -12.51 8.17
CA LEU A 124 -8.29 -11.83 6.86
C LEU A 124 -7.60 -10.46 6.92
N LYS A 125 -7.83 -9.67 7.97
CA LYS A 125 -7.13 -8.39 8.15
C LYS A 125 -5.63 -8.60 8.37
N GLN A 126 -5.26 -9.66 9.08
CA GLN A 126 -3.85 -10.04 9.28
C GLN A 126 -3.13 -10.25 7.94
N SER A 127 -3.83 -10.75 6.90
CA SER A 127 -3.23 -10.94 5.57
C SER A 127 -2.86 -9.62 4.87
N LEU A 128 -3.43 -8.49 5.29
CA LEU A 128 -3.10 -7.14 4.80
C LEU A 128 -2.10 -6.41 5.72
N ALA A 129 -1.59 -7.06 6.77
CA ALA A 129 -0.81 -6.41 7.81
C ALA A 129 0.43 -5.69 7.29
N GLU A 130 1.18 -6.28 6.34
CA GLU A 130 2.40 -5.68 5.80
C GLU A 130 2.10 -4.33 5.11
N ALA A 131 1.14 -4.30 4.19
CA ALA A 131 0.75 -3.08 3.50
C ALA A 131 0.19 -2.03 4.48
N ARG A 132 -0.67 -2.43 5.43
CA ARG A 132 -1.24 -1.53 6.44
C ARG A 132 -0.16 -0.91 7.32
N GLN A 133 0.76 -1.72 7.85
CA GLN A 133 1.84 -1.25 8.71
C GLN A 133 2.80 -0.32 7.95
N LEU A 134 3.07 -0.60 6.67
CA LEU A 134 3.90 0.25 5.81
C LEU A 134 3.27 1.63 5.63
N ILE A 135 1.99 1.68 5.28
CA ILE A 135 1.26 2.95 5.12
C ILE A 135 1.23 3.73 6.44
N ASN A 136 0.99 3.06 7.58
CA ASN A 136 1.03 3.70 8.90
C ASN A 136 2.41 4.31 9.19
N LEU A 137 3.50 3.61 8.83
CA LEU A 137 4.86 4.11 9.00
C LEU A 137 5.11 5.36 8.15
N LEU A 138 4.74 5.34 6.87
CA LEU A 138 4.95 6.45 5.93
C LEU A 138 4.08 7.68 6.30
N MET A 139 2.89 7.44 6.86
CA MET A 139 1.99 8.49 7.32
C MET A 139 2.34 9.02 8.72
N SER A 140 3.07 8.24 9.53
CA SER A 140 3.49 8.62 10.89
C SER A 140 4.20 9.97 10.96
N ASN A 141 4.00 10.69 12.06
CA ASN A 141 4.76 11.90 12.38
C ASN A 141 6.16 11.59 12.93
N HIS A 142 6.34 10.38 13.46
CA HIS A 142 7.56 9.89 14.10
C HIS A 142 7.94 8.52 13.51
N PRO A 143 8.40 8.46 12.24
CA PRO A 143 8.83 7.22 11.60
C PRO A 143 10.08 6.61 12.25
N ASP A 144 10.89 7.40 12.95
CA ASP A 144 12.05 6.97 13.74
C ASP A 144 11.70 5.99 14.87
N ASN A 145 10.46 6.03 15.37
CA ASN A 145 9.95 5.07 16.36
C ASN A 145 10.01 3.62 15.87
N TYR A 146 10.09 3.38 14.55
CA TYR A 146 10.30 2.05 13.98
C TYR A 146 11.64 1.42 14.43
N LEU A 147 12.64 2.23 14.78
CA LEU A 147 13.92 1.75 15.31
C LEU A 147 13.80 1.15 16.71
N ASN A 148 12.77 1.53 17.47
CA ASN A 148 12.53 0.98 18.80
C ASN A 148 11.94 -0.44 18.67
N ALA A 149 12.68 -1.44 19.15
CA ALA A 149 12.30 -2.85 19.04
C ALA A 149 10.91 -3.15 19.62
N VAL A 150 10.54 -2.53 20.75
CA VAL A 150 9.24 -2.75 21.40
C VAL A 150 8.10 -2.19 20.55
N ILE A 151 8.30 -1.01 19.96
CA ILE A 151 7.31 -0.40 19.06
C ILE A 151 7.21 -1.20 17.77
N ARG A 152 8.34 -1.68 17.25
CA ARG A 152 8.39 -2.50 16.04
C ARG A 152 7.63 -3.81 16.23
N GLU A 153 7.89 -4.54 17.30
CA GLU A 153 7.20 -5.80 17.60
C GLU A 153 5.68 -5.60 17.75
N LYS A 154 5.26 -4.50 18.39
CA LYS A 154 3.84 -4.22 18.62
C LYS A 154 3.10 -3.71 17.38
N SER A 155 3.72 -2.84 16.58
CA SER A 155 3.02 -2.06 15.55
C SER A 155 3.52 -2.28 14.13
N TYR A 156 4.72 -2.84 13.95
CA TYR A 156 5.38 -2.99 12.65
C TYR A 156 6.03 -4.38 12.46
N SER A 157 5.44 -5.40 13.07
CA SER A 157 5.98 -6.77 13.12
C SER A 157 6.08 -7.45 11.75
N ALA A 158 5.28 -7.03 10.78
CA ALA A 158 5.26 -7.59 9.43
C ALA A 158 6.24 -6.91 8.47
N LEU A 159 6.86 -5.79 8.88
CA LEU A 159 7.74 -5.00 8.01
C LEU A 159 9.18 -5.50 8.05
N ASP A 160 9.74 -5.77 6.87
CA ASP A 160 11.16 -6.05 6.70
C ASP A 160 11.99 -4.77 6.63
N TYR A 161 13.16 -4.82 7.28
CA TYR A 161 14.11 -3.73 7.38
C TYR A 161 14.59 -3.24 6.01
N ARG A 162 14.98 -4.17 5.12
CA ARG A 162 15.53 -3.81 3.80
C ARG A 162 14.48 -3.13 2.93
N LYS A 163 13.25 -3.63 2.95
CA LYS A 163 12.12 -3.02 2.26
C LYS A 163 11.85 -1.60 2.78
N VAL A 164 11.81 -1.41 4.10
CA VAL A 164 11.54 -0.10 4.71
C VAL A 164 12.61 0.93 4.35
N VAL A 165 13.88 0.55 4.29
CA VAL A 165 14.96 1.43 3.82
C VAL A 165 14.69 1.89 2.39
N ALA A 166 14.58 0.94 1.46
CA ALA A 166 14.43 1.25 0.04
C ALA A 166 13.19 2.13 -0.24
N ILE A 167 12.08 1.87 0.44
CA ILE A 167 10.83 2.63 0.28
C ILE A 167 10.97 4.03 0.89
N SER A 168 11.57 4.15 2.07
CA SER A 168 11.76 5.44 2.75
C SER A 168 12.65 6.39 1.95
N GLU A 169 13.68 5.87 1.27
CA GLU A 169 14.53 6.64 0.37
C GLU A 169 13.75 7.23 -0.81
N LYS A 170 12.96 6.40 -1.48
CA LYS A 170 12.09 6.81 -2.60
C LYS A 170 11.04 7.84 -2.17
N PHE A 171 10.60 7.79 -0.91
CA PHE A 171 9.66 8.75 -0.34
C PHE A 171 10.29 10.09 0.03
N ARG A 172 11.48 10.07 0.63
CA ARG A 172 12.25 11.25 1.05
C ARG A 172 12.44 12.26 -0.09
N ASP A 173 12.87 11.72 -1.23
CA ASP A 173 13.32 12.44 -2.42
C ASP A 173 12.26 13.33 -3.09
N SER A 174 10.97 13.06 -2.89
CA SER A 174 9.87 13.86 -3.45
C SER A 174 9.62 15.15 -2.69
N SER A 175 10.01 15.22 -1.41
CA SER A 175 9.64 16.33 -0.54
C SER A 175 10.61 17.52 -0.58
N ASP A 176 11.77 17.37 -1.22
CA ASP A 176 12.88 18.33 -1.13
C ASP A 176 13.13 19.15 -2.40
N ARG A 177 12.62 18.76 -3.58
CA ARG A 177 12.97 19.44 -4.85
C ARG A 177 11.90 20.31 -5.48
N LEU A 178 10.64 20.21 -5.07
CA LEU A 178 9.56 20.97 -5.73
C LEU A 178 9.64 22.50 -5.53
N PHE A 179 10.49 22.99 -4.62
CA PHE A 179 10.70 24.43 -4.38
C PHE A 179 12.18 24.77 -4.03
N GLY A 180 13.14 24.04 -4.60
CA GLY A 180 14.53 24.05 -4.13
C GLY A 180 15.47 25.12 -4.70
N THR A 181 15.06 25.96 -5.65
CA THR A 181 16.05 26.78 -6.42
C THR A 181 15.99 28.29 -6.18
N PHE A 182 15.05 28.83 -5.40
CA PHE A 182 15.05 30.27 -5.10
C PHE A 182 14.78 30.55 -3.62
N GLY A 183 15.87 30.68 -2.86
CA GLY A 183 15.98 31.61 -1.73
C GLY A 183 15.08 31.38 -0.50
N THR A 184 15.36 30.37 0.33
CA THR A 184 14.87 30.38 1.72
C THR A 184 15.87 29.71 2.67
N ARG A 185 16.78 30.52 3.23
CA ARG A 185 17.69 30.15 4.34
C ARG A 185 16.98 30.05 5.72
N GLY A 186 15.68 29.78 5.79
CA GLY A 186 14.94 29.94 7.05
C GLY A 186 13.61 29.20 7.23
N LEU A 187 13.27 28.20 6.41
CA LEU A 187 12.03 27.44 6.63
C LEU A 187 12.25 26.40 7.73
N LYS A 188 11.48 26.52 8.84
CA LYS A 188 11.39 25.54 9.93
C LYS A 188 11.44 24.12 9.37
N GLN A 189 12.55 23.42 9.60
CA GLN A 189 12.70 22.02 9.19
C GLN A 189 11.58 21.19 9.83
N ASN A 190 10.75 20.56 8.99
CA ASN A 190 9.63 19.75 9.44
C ASN A 190 10.13 18.60 10.34
N PRO A 191 9.65 18.45 11.58
CA PRO A 191 10.11 17.41 12.51
C PRO A 191 9.96 16.00 11.91
N LYS A 192 8.91 15.76 11.12
CA LYS A 192 8.69 14.49 10.41
C LYS A 192 9.80 14.19 9.39
N LYS A 193 10.37 15.22 8.77
CA LYS A 193 11.49 15.04 7.82
C LYS A 193 12.77 14.62 8.53
N LYS A 194 13.08 15.27 9.67
CA LYS A 194 14.27 14.94 10.48
C LYS A 194 14.23 13.50 11.02
N SER A 195 13.08 13.08 11.51
CA SER A 195 12.89 11.70 11.98
C SER A 195 13.02 10.69 10.84
N LEU A 196 12.47 10.99 9.66
CA LEU A 196 12.61 10.13 8.49
C LEU A 196 14.06 10.00 8.00
N ASP A 197 14.82 11.10 8.00
CA ASP A 197 16.25 11.07 7.68
C ASP A 197 17.06 10.23 8.69
N THR A 198 16.71 10.38 9.98
CA THR A 198 17.33 9.60 11.06
C THR A 198 17.03 8.11 10.91
N LEU A 199 15.78 7.77 10.60
CA LEU A 199 15.36 6.41 10.31
C LEU A 199 16.20 5.82 9.17
N ILE A 200 16.24 6.47 8.00
CA ILE A 200 16.98 5.99 6.83
C ILE A 200 18.46 5.78 7.16
N LYS A 201 19.09 6.75 7.83
CA LYS A 201 20.51 6.65 8.18
C LYS A 201 20.79 5.46 9.10
N ARG A 202 20.02 5.33 10.19
CA ARG A 202 20.21 4.27 11.17
C ARG A 202 19.91 2.89 10.61
N LEU A 203 18.92 2.79 9.73
CA LEU A 203 18.60 1.51 9.11
C LEU A 203 19.70 1.05 8.14
N LYS A 204 20.35 1.98 7.43
CA LYS A 204 21.52 1.66 6.59
C LYS A 204 22.74 1.19 7.37
N ASP A 205 22.95 1.73 8.58
CA ASP A 205 24.05 1.32 9.44
C ASP A 205 23.90 -0.14 9.95
N VAL A 206 22.68 -0.69 9.88
CA VAL A 206 22.30 -2.01 10.43
C VAL A 206 22.05 -3.05 9.33
N SER A 207 21.86 -2.63 8.07
CA SER A 207 21.54 -3.47 6.91
C SER A 207 22.77 -3.91 6.11
#